data_AF-A0A348FWD2-F1
#
_entry.id   AF-A0A348FWD2-F1
#
_cell.length_a   1.000
_cell.length_b   1.000
_cell.length_c   1.000
_cell.angle_alpha   90.00
_cell.angle_beta   90.00
_cell.angle_gamma   90.00
#
_symmetry.space_group_name_H-M   'P 1'
#
loop_
_entity.id
_entity.type
_entity.pdbx_description
1 polymer ?
#
loop_
_entity_poly.entity_id
_entity_poly.type
_entity_poly.pdbx_seq_one_letter_code
_entity_poly.pdbx_strand_id
1 'polypeptide(L)'
;MIADLSHAIVLFPEAAGSYAEVGYFAGVKQIAKKTILVLDSKFQGSDSFISMGPARKIDKISMYAGNIQICYDNPDFSCVISRIKRNKFSLNRRKILFSTYNDISNFERMCIIHKCCEILSVATFDDIVFVLKGVFSARISTENVKQLMSILVGSGFIRRVGSYGHYCAVEGRKGFLFPREGFVEKESSLKLEIASICDDTEGEFYRLIDGVANAS
;
A
#
# COMPACT_ATOMS: atom_id res chain seq x y z
N MET A 1 -0.66 8.94 4.91
CA MET A 1 -0.31 7.51 4.74
C MET A 1 -0.88 6.88 3.47
N ILE A 2 -2.20 6.72 3.30
CA ILE A 2 -2.76 6.11 2.07
C ILE A 2 -2.36 6.90 0.83
N ALA A 3 -2.49 8.23 0.89
CA ALA A 3 -2.01 9.10 -0.16
C ALA A 3 -0.55 8.79 -0.48
N ASP A 4 0.35 8.71 0.51
CA ASP A 4 1.78 8.42 0.34
C ASP A 4 2.07 7.12 -0.42
N LEU A 5 1.32 6.07 -0.12
CA LEU A 5 1.46 4.74 -0.74
C LEU A 5 0.82 4.65 -2.13
N SER A 6 -0.08 5.58 -2.47
CA SER A 6 -0.80 5.58 -3.74
C SER A 6 0.08 6.04 -4.89
N HIS A 7 -0.02 5.36 -6.02
CA HIS A 7 0.63 5.76 -7.27
C HIS A 7 -0.10 6.92 -7.96
N ALA A 8 -1.41 6.83 -8.00
CA ALA A 8 -2.33 7.85 -8.50
C ALA A 8 -3.45 8.02 -7.48
N ILE A 9 -3.95 9.24 -7.35
CA ILE A 9 -5.09 9.58 -6.51
C ILE A 9 -6.11 10.23 -7.43
N VAL A 10 -7.30 9.65 -7.54
CA VAL A 10 -8.39 10.23 -8.35
C VAL A 10 -9.39 10.86 -7.39
N LEU A 11 -9.67 12.15 -7.56
CA LEU A 11 -10.60 12.91 -6.73
C LEU A 11 -11.81 13.36 -7.54
N PHE A 12 -12.99 13.17 -6.97
CA PHE A 12 -14.27 13.63 -7.49
C PHE A 12 -14.88 14.63 -6.49
N PRO A 13 -14.75 15.94 -6.73
CA PRO A 13 -15.30 16.97 -5.88
C PRO A 13 -16.80 17.11 -6.14
N GLU A 14 -17.61 16.33 -5.44
CA GLU A 14 -19.08 16.28 -5.58
C GLU A 14 -19.81 17.12 -4.51
N ALA A 15 -19.18 17.33 -3.36
CA ALA A 15 -19.77 18.00 -2.20
C ALA A 15 -18.74 18.80 -1.40
N ALA A 16 -19.22 19.61 -0.45
CA ALA A 16 -18.39 20.46 0.42
C ALA A 16 -17.23 19.71 1.10
N GLY A 17 -17.46 18.47 1.55
CA GLY A 17 -16.42 17.62 2.12
C GLY A 17 -15.29 17.34 1.13
N SER A 18 -15.63 16.87 -0.07
CA SER A 18 -14.64 16.63 -1.13
C SER A 18 -13.94 17.90 -1.63
N TYR A 19 -14.57 19.08 -1.53
CA TYR A 19 -13.90 20.35 -1.83
C TYR A 19 -12.78 20.66 -0.84
N ALA A 20 -12.99 20.37 0.45
CA ALA A 20 -11.96 20.50 1.47
C ALA A 20 -10.78 19.54 1.19
N GLU A 21 -11.06 18.31 0.76
CA GLU A 21 -10.03 17.34 0.36
C GLU A 21 -9.20 17.86 -0.81
N VAL A 22 -9.82 18.42 -1.86
CA VAL A 22 -9.07 19.01 -2.98
C VAL A 22 -8.13 20.12 -2.49
N GLY A 23 -8.60 20.97 -1.57
CA GLY A 23 -7.78 22.00 -0.94
C GLY A 23 -6.57 21.41 -0.21
N TYR A 24 -6.78 20.40 0.63
CA TYR A 24 -5.73 19.71 1.37
C TYR A 24 -4.70 19.04 0.43
N PHE A 25 -5.18 18.32 -0.59
CA PHE A 25 -4.34 17.57 -1.53
C PHE A 25 -3.52 18.52 -2.41
N ALA A 26 -4.11 19.65 -2.81
CA ALA A 26 -3.38 20.73 -3.47
C ALA A 26 -2.33 21.39 -2.55
N GLY A 27 -2.57 21.41 -1.24
CA GLY A 27 -1.66 21.93 -0.22
C GLY A 27 -0.34 21.17 -0.14
N VAL A 28 -0.40 19.83 -0.19
CA VAL A 28 0.77 18.96 -0.01
C VAL A 28 1.38 18.58 -1.36
N LYS A 29 2.55 19.15 -1.70
CA LYS A 29 3.21 19.00 -3.02
C LYS A 29 3.35 17.54 -3.49
N GLN A 30 3.74 16.63 -2.60
CA GLN A 30 3.92 15.21 -2.95
C GLN A 30 2.59 14.50 -3.25
N ILE A 31 1.50 14.94 -2.64
CA ILE A 31 0.16 14.43 -2.90
C ILE A 31 -0.35 15.05 -4.21
N ALA A 32 -0.30 16.37 -4.36
CA ALA A 32 -0.69 17.08 -5.58
C ALA A 32 -0.02 16.51 -6.85
N LYS A 33 1.26 16.12 -6.76
CA LYS A 33 2.02 15.53 -7.88
C LYS A 33 1.39 14.25 -8.43
N LYS A 34 0.64 13.49 -7.62
CA LYS A 34 -0.01 12.24 -8.01
C LYS A 34 -1.54 12.33 -8.10
N THR A 35 -2.10 13.52 -7.90
CA THR A 35 -3.54 13.75 -7.93
C THR A 35 -4.04 13.97 -9.35
N ILE A 36 -5.14 13.32 -9.69
CA ILE A 36 -5.99 13.56 -10.85
C ILE A 36 -7.33 14.05 -10.28
N LEU A 37 -7.62 15.32 -10.51
CA LEU A 37 -8.89 15.93 -10.18
C LEU A 37 -9.84 15.75 -11.36
N VAL A 38 -10.92 15.00 -11.16
CA VAL A 38 -12.01 14.92 -12.12
C VAL A 38 -13.02 15.98 -11.74
N LEU A 39 -13.39 16.84 -12.66
CA LEU A 39 -14.37 17.89 -12.50
C LEU A 39 -15.58 17.55 -13.35
N ASP A 40 -16.76 17.90 -12.86
CA ASP A 40 -17.99 17.73 -13.63
C ASP A 40 -18.01 18.74 -14.79
N SER A 41 -18.15 18.25 -16.01
CA SER A 41 -18.18 19.07 -17.22
C SER A 41 -19.29 20.13 -17.20
N LYS A 42 -20.35 19.94 -16.42
CA LYS A 42 -21.43 20.95 -16.30
C LYS A 42 -20.95 22.27 -15.67
N PHE A 43 -19.85 22.24 -14.92
CA PHE A 43 -19.23 23.42 -14.31
C PHE A 43 -18.03 23.94 -15.12
N GLN A 44 -17.81 23.41 -16.32
CA GLN A 44 -16.73 23.86 -17.20
C GLN A 44 -16.94 25.33 -17.59
N GLY A 45 -15.91 26.15 -17.35
CA GLY A 45 -15.98 27.60 -17.61
C GLY A 45 -16.62 28.42 -16.49
N SER A 46 -17.05 27.81 -15.39
CA SER A 46 -17.47 28.55 -14.19
C SER A 46 -16.25 29.00 -13.38
N ASP A 47 -16.24 30.28 -12.99
CA ASP A 47 -15.30 30.84 -12.03
C ASP A 47 -15.73 30.40 -10.62
N SER A 48 -15.19 29.27 -10.18
CA SER A 48 -15.38 28.74 -8.83
C SER A 48 -14.07 28.82 -8.05
N PHE A 49 -14.15 28.88 -6.72
CA PHE A 49 -12.97 28.82 -5.85
C PHE A 49 -12.08 27.60 -6.17
N ILE A 50 -12.72 26.48 -6.55
CA ILE A 50 -12.06 25.23 -6.91
C ILE A 50 -11.27 25.40 -8.21
N SER A 51 -11.90 25.94 -9.26
CA SER A 51 -11.27 26.11 -10.59
C SER A 51 -10.13 27.15 -10.56
N MET A 52 -10.28 28.22 -9.79
CA MET A 52 -9.28 29.30 -9.70
C MET A 52 -8.09 28.98 -8.79
N GLY A 53 -8.30 28.19 -7.72
CA GLY A 53 -7.28 27.92 -6.71
C GLY A 53 -6.75 26.48 -6.74
N PRO A 54 -7.32 25.55 -5.96
CA PRO A 54 -6.80 24.20 -5.79
C PRO A 54 -6.64 23.40 -7.09
N ALA A 55 -7.61 23.45 -8.01
CA ALA A 55 -7.54 22.73 -9.28
C ALA A 55 -6.39 23.22 -10.15
N ARG A 56 -6.18 24.54 -10.23
CA ARG A 56 -5.07 25.13 -10.99
C ARG A 56 -3.71 24.75 -10.40
N LYS A 57 -3.62 24.60 -9.07
CA LYS A 57 -2.38 24.15 -8.41
C LYS A 57 -2.08 22.68 -8.69
N ILE A 58 -3.10 21.81 -8.63
CA ILE A 58 -2.96 20.39 -8.96
C ILE A 58 -2.55 20.23 -10.43
N ASP A 59 -3.19 20.96 -11.34
CA ASP A 59 -2.89 20.89 -12.78
C ASP A 59 -1.43 21.21 -13.12
N LYS A 60 -0.87 22.24 -12.46
CA LYS A 60 0.52 22.66 -12.65
C LYS A 60 1.57 21.66 -12.15
N ILE A 61 1.23 20.84 -11.14
CA ILE A 61 2.22 20.03 -10.40
C ILE A 61 2.03 18.54 -10.71
N SER A 62 0.82 18.11 -11.02
CA SER A 62 0.49 16.71 -11.25
C SER A 62 1.24 16.16 -12.46
N MET A 63 1.86 14.99 -12.27
CA MET A 63 2.50 14.27 -13.37
C MET A 63 1.49 13.64 -14.34
N TYR A 64 0.20 13.63 -13.99
CA TYR A 64 -0.86 13.04 -14.79
C TYR A 64 -1.62 14.06 -15.66
N ALA A 65 -1.17 15.32 -15.73
CA ALA A 65 -2.01 16.47 -16.12
C ALA A 65 -3.23 16.55 -15.18
N GLY A 66 -3.19 17.44 -14.20
CA GLY A 66 -3.96 17.27 -12.97
C GLY A 66 -5.48 17.29 -13.13
N ASN A 67 -6.03 17.97 -14.15
CA ASN A 67 -7.48 18.13 -14.25
C ASN A 67 -8.08 17.37 -15.46
N ILE A 68 -9.22 16.72 -15.24
CA ILE A 68 -10.05 16.05 -16.26
C ILE A 68 -11.49 16.57 -16.11
N GLN A 69 -12.19 16.80 -17.22
CA GLN A 69 -13.62 17.10 -17.22
C GLN A 69 -14.39 15.84 -17.66
N ILE A 70 -15.41 15.43 -16.91
CA ILE A 70 -16.29 14.28 -17.22
C ILE A 70 -17.74 14.67 -16.91
N CYS A 71 -18.70 14.21 -17.70
CA CYS A 71 -20.12 14.33 -17.36
C CYS A 71 -20.48 13.33 -16.27
N TYR A 72 -20.89 13.79 -15.08
CA TYR A 72 -21.18 12.88 -13.96
C TYR A 72 -22.46 12.07 -14.15
N ASP A 73 -23.41 12.57 -14.94
CA ASP A 73 -24.66 11.86 -15.23
C ASP A 73 -24.44 10.65 -16.15
N ASN A 74 -23.39 10.68 -16.98
CA ASN A 74 -22.98 9.57 -17.83
C ASN A 74 -21.44 9.52 -17.95
N PRO A 75 -20.75 9.00 -16.92
CA PRO A 75 -19.31 9.16 -16.80
C PRO A 75 -18.53 8.22 -17.71
N ASP A 76 -17.63 8.78 -18.53
CA ASP A 76 -16.62 8.02 -19.27
C ASP A 76 -15.24 8.13 -18.59
N PHE A 77 -14.86 7.09 -17.85
CA PHE A 77 -13.57 7.02 -17.15
C PHE A 77 -12.39 6.62 -18.04
N SER A 78 -12.60 6.39 -19.34
CA SER A 78 -11.52 6.00 -20.27
C SER A 78 -10.37 7.01 -20.26
N CYS A 79 -10.70 8.30 -20.17
CA CYS A 79 -9.71 9.37 -20.03
C CYS A 79 -8.84 9.21 -18.78
N VAL A 80 -9.44 8.98 -17.61
CA VAL A 80 -8.73 8.77 -16.33
C VAL A 80 -7.79 7.57 -16.43
N ILE A 81 -8.30 6.44 -16.90
CA ILE A 81 -7.55 5.20 -17.06
C ILE A 81 -6.36 5.42 -17.99
N SER A 82 -6.57 6.10 -19.11
CA SER A 82 -5.49 6.38 -20.07
C SER A 82 -4.39 7.23 -19.46
N ARG A 83 -4.70 8.24 -18.63
CA ARG A 83 -3.70 9.08 -17.96
C ARG A 83 -2.88 8.29 -16.95
N ILE A 84 -3.53 7.44 -16.17
CA ILE A 84 -2.84 6.54 -15.22
C ILE A 84 -1.89 5.61 -15.98
N LYS A 85 -2.36 4.97 -17.07
CA LYS A 85 -1.55 4.03 -17.86
C LYS A 85 -0.37 4.67 -18.60
N ARG A 86 -0.48 5.95 -19.01
CA ARG A 86 0.60 6.68 -19.70
C ARG A 86 1.83 6.88 -18.81
N ASN A 87 1.61 7.12 -17.52
CA ASN A 87 2.70 7.18 -16.56
C ASN A 87 3.13 5.76 -16.19
N LYS A 88 4.15 5.27 -16.90
CA LYS A 88 4.72 3.95 -16.62
C LYS A 88 5.19 3.89 -15.17
N PHE A 89 4.84 2.81 -14.48
CA PHE A 89 5.44 2.47 -13.19
C PHE A 89 6.95 2.41 -13.35
N SER A 90 7.68 3.19 -12.55
CA SER A 90 9.12 2.98 -12.42
C SER A 90 9.31 1.63 -11.73
N LEU A 91 9.73 0.62 -12.49
CA LEU A 91 10.09 -0.71 -11.98
C LEU A 91 11.50 -0.73 -11.37
N ASN A 92 12.06 0.45 -11.05
CA ASN A 92 13.43 0.54 -10.55
C ASN A 92 13.49 -0.13 -9.18
N ARG A 93 14.13 -1.30 -9.14
CA ARG A 93 14.45 -2.00 -7.90
C ARG A 93 15.37 -1.10 -7.08
N ARG A 94 14.94 -0.79 -5.86
CA ARG A 94 15.74 -0.02 -4.90
C ARG A 94 16.26 -0.95 -3.82
N LYS A 95 17.51 -0.74 -3.40
CA LYS A 95 18.02 -1.38 -2.20
C LYS A 95 17.38 -0.70 -1.00
N ILE A 96 16.78 -1.47 -0.09
CA ILE A 96 16.40 -0.94 1.21
C ILE A 96 17.68 -0.57 1.96
N LEU A 97 17.73 0.67 2.43
CA LEU A 97 18.75 1.14 3.35
C LEU A 97 18.14 1.03 4.75
N PHE A 98 18.62 0.05 5.52
CA PHE A 98 18.21 -0.11 6.90
C PHE A 98 18.85 0.99 7.74
N SER A 99 18.05 1.97 8.14
CA SER A 99 18.35 2.99 9.14
C SER A 99 17.40 2.78 10.32
N THR A 100 16.95 3.85 11.00
CA THR A 100 15.93 3.69 12.04
C THR A 100 14.55 3.44 11.43
N TYR A 101 13.66 2.79 12.19
CA TYR A 101 12.29 2.52 11.74
C TYR A 101 11.56 3.79 11.27
N ASN A 102 11.81 4.93 11.92
CA ASN A 102 11.14 6.19 11.62
C ASN A 102 11.65 6.86 10.35
N ASP A 103 12.87 6.56 9.92
CA ASP A 103 13.50 7.17 8.75
C ASP A 103 13.13 6.48 7.44
N ILE A 104 12.79 5.19 7.49
CA ILE A 104 12.35 4.45 6.31
C ILE A 104 10.90 4.82 5.95
N SER A 105 10.61 4.77 4.65
CA SER A 105 9.30 5.14 4.12
C SER A 105 8.21 4.13 4.52
N ASN A 106 6.94 4.57 4.51
CA ASN A 106 5.80 3.68 4.75
C ASN A 106 5.76 2.49 3.77
N PHE A 107 6.21 2.70 2.52
CA PHE A 107 6.28 1.62 1.53
C PHE A 107 7.33 0.58 1.94
N GLU A 108 8.53 1.00 2.33
CA GLU A 108 9.57 0.08 2.81
C GLU A 108 9.11 -0.67 4.07
N ARG A 109 8.41 -0.01 4.98
CA ARG A 109 7.79 -0.66 6.15
C ARG A 109 6.78 -1.72 5.73
N MET A 110 5.90 -1.44 4.77
CA MET A 110 4.96 -2.44 4.23
C MET A 110 5.69 -3.62 3.60
N CYS A 111 6.74 -3.37 2.84
CA CYS A 111 7.56 -4.40 2.22
C CYS A 111 8.15 -5.35 3.26
N ILE A 112 8.65 -4.81 4.37
CA ILE A 112 9.22 -5.61 5.48
C ILE A 112 8.12 -6.38 6.21
N ILE A 113 6.99 -5.73 6.54
CA ILE A 113 5.84 -6.38 7.19
C ILE A 113 5.35 -7.56 6.34
N HIS A 114 5.16 -7.35 5.03
CA HIS A 114 4.78 -8.42 4.11
C HIS A 114 5.79 -9.57 4.13
N LYS A 115 7.09 -9.24 4.11
CA LYS A 115 8.15 -10.26 4.14
C LYS A 115 8.17 -11.06 5.44
N CYS A 116 7.80 -10.45 6.57
CA CYS A 116 7.63 -11.17 7.83
C CYS A 116 6.53 -12.24 7.70
N CYS A 117 5.36 -11.88 7.16
CA CYS A 117 4.27 -12.84 6.93
C CYS A 117 4.66 -13.96 5.93
N GLU A 118 5.56 -13.66 4.99
CA GLU A 118 6.04 -14.64 4.00
C GLU A 118 7.09 -15.60 4.58
N ILE A 119 7.95 -15.13 5.50
CA ILE A 119 8.98 -15.96 6.13
C ILE A 119 8.39 -16.81 7.26
N LEU A 120 7.51 -16.23 8.07
CA LEU A 120 6.89 -16.91 9.20
C LEU A 120 5.75 -17.87 8.77
N SER A 121 5.29 -17.77 7.52
CA SER A 121 4.12 -18.45 6.96
C SER A 121 2.78 -18.06 7.62
N VAL A 122 2.72 -18.09 8.95
CA VAL A 122 1.61 -17.60 9.78
C VAL A 122 2.19 -16.73 10.88
N ALA A 123 1.69 -15.50 11.02
CA ALA A 123 2.19 -14.54 12.00
C ALA A 123 1.04 -13.78 12.66
N THR A 124 1.14 -13.53 13.97
CA THR A 124 0.28 -12.59 14.68
C THR A 124 0.79 -11.15 14.52
N PHE A 125 -0.01 -10.18 14.98
CA PHE A 125 0.44 -8.80 15.08
C PHE A 125 1.68 -8.66 15.98
N ASP A 126 1.72 -9.41 17.10
CA ASP A 126 2.80 -9.32 18.06
C ASP A 126 4.10 -9.92 17.53
N ASP A 127 4.03 -11.00 16.73
CA ASP A 127 5.19 -11.56 16.04
C ASP A 127 5.81 -10.55 15.07
N ILE A 128 4.97 -9.86 14.28
CA ILE A 128 5.43 -8.83 13.35
C ILE A 128 6.09 -7.68 14.10
N VAL A 129 5.49 -7.21 15.20
CA VAL A 129 6.09 -6.15 16.03
C VAL A 129 7.39 -6.62 16.66
N PHE A 130 7.47 -7.87 17.12
CA PHE A 130 8.67 -8.46 17.70
C PHE A 130 9.81 -8.50 16.68
N VAL A 131 9.56 -9.02 15.47
CA VAL A 131 10.55 -9.05 14.38
C VAL A 131 11.01 -7.64 14.03
N LEU A 132 10.08 -6.69 13.85
CA LEU A 132 10.44 -5.32 13.54
C LEU A 132 11.31 -4.69 14.64
N LYS A 133 11.04 -4.96 15.92
CA LYS A 133 11.88 -4.48 17.04
C LYS A 133 13.28 -5.08 16.98
N GLY A 134 13.39 -6.37 16.65
CA GLY A 134 14.68 -7.04 16.44
C GLY A 134 15.49 -6.44 15.28
N VAL A 135 14.82 -6.07 14.18
CA VAL A 135 15.49 -5.50 13.00
C VAL A 135 15.95 -4.06 13.22
N PHE A 136 15.14 -3.23 13.86
CA PHE A 136 15.37 -1.78 13.92
C PHE A 136 15.95 -1.28 15.25
N SER A 137 16.06 -2.13 16.27
CA SER A 137 16.59 -1.78 17.62
C SER A 137 16.06 -0.45 18.17
N ALA A 138 14.81 -0.10 17.83
CA ALA A 138 14.23 1.22 18.07
C ALA A 138 12.76 1.11 18.48
N ARG A 139 12.23 2.19 19.06
CA ARG A 139 10.82 2.29 19.39
C ARG A 139 9.99 2.31 18.11
N ILE A 140 9.09 1.33 17.98
CA ILE A 140 8.17 1.22 16.85
C ILE A 140 6.79 1.73 17.25
N SER A 141 6.18 2.50 16.36
CA SER A 141 4.78 2.90 16.49
C SER A 141 3.86 1.74 16.11
N THR A 142 3.24 1.12 17.11
CA THR A 142 2.29 0.01 16.92
C THR A 142 1.08 0.45 16.10
N GLU A 143 0.62 1.69 16.27
CA GLU A 143 -0.47 2.25 15.47
C GLU A 143 -0.12 2.33 13.99
N ASN A 144 1.09 2.77 13.67
CA ASN A 144 1.56 2.78 12.28
C ASN A 144 1.61 1.36 11.69
N VAL A 145 2.11 0.38 12.45
CA VAL A 145 2.12 -1.03 12.00
C VAL A 145 0.70 -1.55 11.76
N LYS A 146 -0.25 -1.29 12.66
CA LYS A 146 -1.66 -1.71 12.49
C LYS A 146 -2.29 -1.13 11.22
N GLN A 147 -2.05 0.15 10.95
CA GLN A 147 -2.59 0.79 9.76
C GLN A 147 -1.96 0.22 8.48
N LEU A 148 -0.64 -0.01 8.46
CA LEU A 148 0.04 -0.63 7.31
C LEU A 148 -0.43 -2.07 7.07
N MET A 149 -0.61 -2.87 8.13
CA MET A 149 -1.18 -4.21 8.02
C MET A 149 -2.61 -4.17 7.48
N SER A 150 -3.44 -3.22 7.95
CA SER A 150 -4.80 -3.05 7.44
C SER A 150 -4.83 -2.73 5.94
N ILE A 151 -3.87 -1.93 5.46
CA ILE A 151 -3.70 -1.67 4.03
C ILE A 151 -3.26 -2.95 3.29
N LEU A 152 -2.30 -3.71 3.82
CA LEU A 152 -1.86 -4.97 3.21
C LEU A 152 -3.00 -6.00 3.12
N VAL A 153 -3.88 -6.05 4.14
CA VAL A 153 -5.10 -6.88 4.12
C VAL A 153 -6.07 -6.37 3.06
N GLY A 154 -6.43 -5.09 3.11
CA GLY A 154 -7.40 -4.51 2.17
C GLY A 154 -6.96 -4.53 0.71
N SER A 155 -5.64 -4.53 0.46
CA SER A 155 -5.06 -4.67 -0.89
C SER A 155 -4.85 -6.12 -1.34
N GLY A 156 -5.12 -7.10 -0.47
CA GLY A 156 -5.03 -8.53 -0.78
C GLY A 156 -3.60 -9.06 -0.91
N PHE A 157 -2.63 -8.44 -0.23
CA PHE A 157 -1.25 -8.95 -0.16
C PHE A 157 -1.03 -9.87 1.04
N ILE A 158 -1.75 -9.63 2.13
CA ILE A 158 -1.85 -10.56 3.26
C ILE A 158 -3.33 -10.82 3.53
N ARG A 159 -3.64 -11.93 4.19
CA ARG A 159 -5.00 -12.23 4.64
C ARG A 159 -5.02 -12.63 6.10
N ARG A 160 -6.18 -12.49 6.73
CA ARG A 160 -6.42 -13.02 8.08
C ARG A 160 -6.73 -14.51 7.98
N VAL A 161 -6.20 -15.30 8.91
CA VAL A 161 -6.41 -16.75 8.97
C VAL A 161 -6.94 -17.12 10.35
N GLY A 162 -7.99 -17.95 10.39
CA GLY A 162 -8.66 -18.35 11.63
C GLY A 162 -9.29 -17.19 12.40
N SER A 163 -9.62 -17.45 13.67
CA SER A 163 -10.32 -16.52 14.57
C SER A 163 -9.40 -15.74 15.51
N TYR A 164 -8.11 -16.08 15.56
CA TYR A 164 -7.18 -15.60 16.61
C TYR A 164 -6.21 -14.51 16.15
N GLY A 165 -6.57 -13.75 15.10
CA GLY A 165 -5.75 -12.62 14.66
C GLY A 165 -4.43 -13.00 13.99
N HIS A 166 -4.37 -14.17 13.36
CA HIS A 166 -3.24 -14.59 12.54
C HIS A 166 -3.34 -14.02 11.12
N TYR A 167 -2.17 -13.81 10.52
CA TYR A 167 -2.00 -13.29 9.17
C TYR A 167 -1.05 -14.19 8.38
N CYS A 168 -1.33 -14.36 7.09
CA CYS A 168 -0.40 -15.00 6.16
C CYS A 168 -0.27 -14.16 4.88
N ALA A 169 0.85 -14.31 4.17
CA ALA A 169 0.96 -13.78 2.82
C ALA A 169 -0.02 -14.53 1.88
N VAL A 170 -0.55 -13.84 0.87
CA VAL A 170 -1.43 -14.47 -0.13
C VAL A 170 -0.57 -15.13 -1.21
N GLU A 171 -0.77 -16.43 -1.43
CA GLU A 171 -0.06 -17.19 -2.46
C GLU A 171 -0.35 -16.68 -3.88
N GLY A 172 0.61 -16.84 -4.79
CA GLY A 172 0.50 -16.40 -6.18
C GLY A 172 0.68 -14.89 -6.42
N ARG A 173 0.72 -14.06 -5.36
CA ARG A 173 1.13 -12.65 -5.49
C ARG A 173 2.64 -12.51 -5.43
N LYS A 174 3.20 -11.71 -6.36
CA LYS A 174 4.61 -11.32 -6.29
C LYS A 174 4.84 -10.49 -5.03
N GLY A 175 5.75 -10.96 -4.18
CA GLY A 175 6.19 -10.23 -3.00
C GLY A 175 6.86 -8.90 -3.37
N PHE A 176 6.97 -8.00 -2.39
CA PHE A 176 7.60 -6.70 -2.60
C PHE A 176 9.13 -6.74 -2.44
N LEU A 177 9.64 -7.68 -1.63
CA LEU A 177 11.07 -7.84 -1.35
C LEU A 177 11.60 -9.14 -1.92
N PHE A 178 12.72 -9.00 -2.63
CA PHE A 178 13.43 -10.12 -3.22
C PHE A 178 14.83 -10.21 -2.61
N PRO A 179 15.26 -11.41 -2.19
CA PRO A 179 16.63 -11.62 -1.78
C PRO A 179 17.58 -11.35 -2.96
N ARG A 180 18.81 -10.92 -2.65
CA ARG A 180 19.89 -10.85 -3.65
C ARG A 180 20.33 -12.26 -4.04
N GLU A 181 20.92 -12.42 -5.22
CA GLU A 181 21.30 -13.72 -5.82
C GLU A 181 22.24 -14.61 -4.96
N GLY A 182 22.80 -14.13 -3.85
CA GLY A 182 23.57 -14.96 -2.89
C GLY A 182 22.87 -15.25 -1.55
N PHE A 183 21.63 -14.82 -1.37
CA PHE A 183 20.88 -14.97 -0.12
C PHE A 183 19.62 -15.82 -0.27
N VAL A 184 19.32 -16.28 -1.48
CA VAL A 184 18.14 -17.13 -1.78
C VAL A 184 18.20 -18.44 -1.00
N GLU A 185 19.37 -19.09 -0.98
CA GLU A 185 19.57 -20.35 -0.25
C GLU A 185 19.40 -20.16 1.25
N LYS A 186 19.94 -19.07 1.80
CA LYS A 186 19.80 -18.74 3.23
C LYS A 186 18.34 -18.48 3.61
N GLU A 187 17.60 -17.76 2.77
CA GLU A 187 16.17 -17.55 2.99
C GLU A 187 15.39 -18.86 2.93
N SER A 188 15.70 -19.72 1.96
CA SER A 188 15.05 -21.03 1.81
C SER A 188 15.35 -21.93 3.01
N SER A 189 16.59 -21.97 3.47
CA SER A 189 17.00 -22.69 4.68
C SER A 189 16.28 -22.18 5.92
N LEU A 190 16.16 -20.86 6.08
CA LEU A 190 15.44 -20.26 7.21
C LEU A 190 13.95 -20.62 7.20
N LYS A 191 13.30 -20.58 6.02
CA LYS A 191 11.91 -20.99 5.88
C LYS A 191 11.71 -22.47 6.25
N LEU A 192 12.63 -23.33 5.84
CA LEU A 192 12.61 -24.76 6.19
C LEU A 192 12.82 -24.99 7.70
N GLU A 193 13.75 -24.26 8.32
CA GLU A 193 14.00 -24.34 9.76
C GLU A 193 12.76 -23.91 10.56
N ILE A 194 12.15 -22.77 10.19
CA ILE A 194 10.92 -22.29 10.83
C ILE A 194 9.79 -23.32 10.64
N ALA A 195 9.62 -23.87 9.44
CA ALA A 195 8.61 -24.88 9.18
C ALA A 195 8.82 -26.13 10.06
N SER A 196 10.07 -26.58 10.23
CA SER A 196 10.37 -27.74 11.07
C SER A 196 10.03 -27.52 12.55
N ILE A 197 10.25 -26.30 13.06
CA ILE A 197 9.88 -25.94 14.44
C ILE A 197 8.35 -25.91 14.59
N CYS A 198 7.65 -25.41 13.56
CA CYS A 198 6.21 -25.40 13.54
C CYS A 198 5.60 -26.80 13.45
N ASP A 199 6.28 -27.74 12.78
CA ASP A 199 5.81 -29.12 12.65
C ASP A 199 5.77 -29.86 14.00
N ASP A 200 6.64 -29.46 14.93
CA ASP A 200 6.66 -29.99 16.30
C ASP A 200 5.54 -29.40 17.19
N THR A 201 4.75 -28.43 16.69
CA THR A 201 3.65 -27.79 17.42
C THR A 201 2.26 -28.25 16.96
N GLU A 202 1.33 -28.32 17.92
CA GLU A 202 0.04 -29.05 17.90
C GLU A 202 -0.84 -28.94 16.63
N GLY A 203 -1.66 -29.97 16.40
CA GLY A 203 -2.53 -30.17 15.24
C GLY A 203 -3.58 -29.09 14.93
N GLU A 204 -3.80 -28.09 15.79
CA GLU A 204 -4.61 -26.91 15.44
C GLU A 204 -3.88 -25.96 14.47
N PHE A 205 -2.57 -25.81 14.60
CA PHE A 205 -1.76 -24.97 13.71
C PHE A 205 -1.77 -25.49 12.27
N TYR A 206 -1.71 -26.82 12.11
CA TYR A 206 -1.86 -27.47 10.82
C TYR A 206 -3.22 -27.23 10.17
N ARG A 207 -4.32 -27.18 10.94
CA ARG A 207 -5.63 -26.83 10.37
C ARG A 207 -5.69 -25.38 9.87
N LEU A 208 -4.95 -24.47 10.52
CA LEU A 208 -4.78 -23.10 10.04
C LEU A 208 -3.96 -23.04 8.74
N ILE A 209 -2.89 -23.84 8.62
CA ILE A 209 -2.05 -23.91 7.41
C ILE A 209 -2.72 -24.69 6.26
N ASP A 210 -3.42 -25.79 6.53
CA ASP A 210 -4.14 -26.55 5.50
C ASP A 210 -5.37 -25.78 5.00
N GLY A 211 -6.00 -24.98 5.86
CA GLY A 211 -6.98 -23.97 5.44
C GLY A 211 -6.36 -22.84 4.61
N VAL A 212 -5.04 -22.65 4.67
CA VAL A 212 -4.30 -21.74 3.79
C VAL A 212 -4.10 -22.36 2.41
N ALA A 213 -3.71 -23.64 2.32
CA ALA A 213 -3.47 -24.37 1.07
C ALA A 213 -4.75 -24.75 0.29
N ASN A 214 -5.89 -24.95 0.96
CA ASN A 214 -7.15 -25.41 0.34
C ASN A 214 -8.16 -24.29 0.02
N ALA A 215 -7.82 -23.03 0.28
CA ALA A 215 -8.67 -21.86 0.00
C ALA A 215 -8.27 -21.09 -1.28
N SER A 216 -7.52 -21.73 -2.17
CA SER A 216 -7.09 -21.21 -3.48
C SER A 216 -8.20 -21.16 -4.51
#